data_AF-A0A818MR39-F1
#
_entry.id   AF-A0A818MR39-F1
#
_cell.length_a   1.000
_cell.length_b   1.000
_cell.length_c   1.000
_cell.angle_alpha   90.00
_cell.angle_beta   90.00
_cell.angle_gamma   90.00
#
_symmetry.space_group_name_H-M   'P 1'
#
loop_
_entity.id
_entity.type
_entity.pdbx_description
1 polymer ?
#
loop_
_entity_poly.entity_id
_entity_poly.type
_entity_poly.pdbx_seq_one_letter_code
_entity_poly.pdbx_strand_id
1 'polypeptide(L)'
;MASFFRGVTQTPFQQAIEKATDGNQPNEDWALIMKICDHVTMHEESAKEAIKVIRKRLQTNPVTNGWRTIGLTLTLLEALTKNCGKVFHLQIAQKDFLKDLKAVLTPKNNPSIAIQEKILGMIQTWALAFRDDPDLITVEQFYQECKQQGLEFPPAEPENTIKAAVPATGTVERPMQYSRSMSQPAPGTTHRQDRSLSDVSSQQAVQEHTVLRQMTPEQIAKLRSELDVVQTNVQVFGEMLVTLQPGEEHPLDLDLLLVKIFYYNFQDLINLSDSLDRIDN
;
A
#
# COMPACT_ATOMS: atom_id res chain seq x y z
N MET A 1 13.15 35.01 41.43
CA MET A 1 12.08 35.08 40.41
C MET A 1 11.91 33.68 39.86
N ALA A 2 10.78 33.04 40.14
CA ALA A 2 10.51 31.67 39.70
C ALA A 2 10.27 31.65 38.19
N SER A 3 11.09 30.90 37.46
CA SER A 3 10.94 30.69 36.02
C SER A 3 9.65 29.94 35.74
N PHE A 4 8.75 30.62 35.06
CA PHE A 4 7.46 30.15 34.59
C PHE A 4 7.68 29.20 33.41
N PHE A 5 8.05 27.94 33.69
CA PHE A 5 7.94 26.87 32.69
C PHE A 5 6.45 26.58 32.46
N ARG A 6 5.85 27.35 31.55
CA ARG A 6 4.54 27.04 30.98
C ARG A 6 4.73 25.78 30.13
N GLY A 7 4.57 24.61 30.74
CA GLY A 7 4.38 23.38 30.01
C GLY A 7 3.20 23.58 29.07
N VAL A 8 3.44 23.49 27.77
CA VAL A 8 2.37 23.51 26.77
C VAL A 8 1.50 22.30 27.07
N THR A 9 0.30 22.52 27.62
CA THR A 9 -0.66 21.45 27.87
C THR A 9 -1.06 20.86 26.52
N GLN A 10 -0.75 19.58 26.34
CA GLN A 10 -1.04 18.84 25.12
C GLN A 10 -2.55 18.77 24.87
N THR A 11 -2.99 19.06 23.65
CA THR A 11 -4.42 19.08 23.31
C THR A 11 -5.01 17.66 23.40
N PRO A 12 -6.33 17.51 23.66
CA PRO A 12 -6.96 16.18 23.66
C PRO A 12 -6.75 15.42 22.34
N PHE A 13 -6.72 16.14 21.22
CA PHE A 13 -6.42 15.60 19.91
C PHE A 13 -4.99 15.03 19.83
N GLN A 14 -3.99 15.79 20.30
CA GLN A 14 -2.60 15.31 20.36
C GLN A 14 -2.45 14.08 21.27
N GLN A 15 -3.20 14.01 22.38
CA GLN A 15 -3.23 12.84 23.26
C GLN A 15 -3.86 11.62 22.58
N ALA A 16 -4.90 11.81 21.76
CA ALA A 16 -5.51 10.74 20.98
C ALA A 16 -4.50 10.12 20.01
N ILE A 17 -3.70 10.95 19.32
CA ILE A 17 -2.63 10.48 18.44
C ILE A 17 -1.57 9.72 19.24
N GLU A 18 -1.12 10.26 20.37
CA GLU A 18 -0.16 9.55 21.21
C GLU A 18 -0.72 8.20 21.68
N LYS A 19 -1.99 8.13 22.08
CA LYS A 19 -2.63 6.87 22.45
C LYS A 19 -2.67 5.89 21.27
N ALA A 20 -3.06 6.32 20.07
CA ALA A 20 -3.13 5.47 18.89
C ALA A 20 -1.77 4.90 18.46
N THR A 21 -0.68 5.56 18.84
CA THR A 21 0.69 5.15 18.50
C THR A 21 1.49 4.71 19.73
N ASP A 22 0.84 4.33 20.83
CA ASP A 22 1.55 3.88 22.03
C ASP A 22 2.17 2.49 21.78
N GLY A 23 3.50 2.39 21.87
CA GLY A 23 4.24 1.15 21.66
C GLY A 23 3.92 0.03 22.65
N ASN A 24 3.15 0.29 23.71
CA ASN A 24 2.62 -0.74 24.60
C ASN A 24 1.33 -1.40 24.07
N GLN A 25 0.74 -0.87 23.00
CA GLN A 25 -0.47 -1.47 22.42
C GLN A 25 -0.15 -2.74 21.63
N PRO A 26 -0.89 -3.83 21.88
CA PRO A 26 -0.65 -5.10 21.20
C PRO A 26 -1.06 -5.05 19.73
N ASN A 27 -2.10 -4.27 19.38
CA ASN A 27 -2.68 -4.15 18.04
C ASN A 27 -3.05 -2.69 17.73
N GLU A 28 -3.31 -2.41 16.47
CA GLU A 28 -3.81 -1.12 15.98
C GLU A 28 -5.23 -0.85 16.52
N ASP A 29 -5.43 0.29 17.17
CA ASP A 29 -6.76 0.79 17.54
C ASP A 29 -7.40 1.50 16.33
N TRP A 30 -7.91 0.72 15.37
CA TRP A 30 -8.52 1.25 14.14
C TRP A 30 -9.70 2.19 14.42
N ALA A 31 -10.47 1.94 15.48
CA ALA A 31 -11.55 2.84 15.86
C ALA A 31 -11.02 4.23 16.27
N LEU A 32 -9.89 4.28 16.99
CA LEU A 32 -9.23 5.55 17.31
C LEU A 32 -8.55 6.18 16.10
N ILE A 33 -7.89 5.38 15.26
CA ILE A 33 -7.26 5.86 14.01
C ILE A 33 -8.29 6.55 13.11
N MET A 34 -9.47 5.96 12.92
CA MET A 34 -10.53 6.56 12.10
C MET A 34 -11.09 7.82 12.75
N LYS A 35 -11.28 7.86 14.07
CA LYS A 35 -11.66 9.10 14.77
C LYS A 35 -10.64 10.23 14.59
N ILE A 36 -9.35 9.91 14.54
CA ILE A 36 -8.31 10.90 14.27
C ILE A 36 -8.43 11.38 12.82
N CYS A 37 -8.67 10.48 11.86
CA CYS A 37 -8.88 10.85 10.46
C CYS A 37 -10.09 11.79 10.30
N ASP A 38 -11.23 11.46 10.91
CA ASP A 38 -12.44 12.28 10.89
C ASP A 38 -12.15 13.68 11.43
N HIS A 39 -11.44 13.78 12.56
CA HIS A 39 -11.07 15.07 13.15
C HIS A 39 -10.16 15.89 12.23
N VAL A 40 -9.20 15.26 11.54
CA VAL A 40 -8.32 15.94 10.57
C VAL A 40 -9.10 16.44 9.36
N THR A 41 -10.05 15.65 8.86
CA THR A 41 -10.91 16.03 7.74
C THR A 41 -11.85 17.19 8.10
N MET A 42 -12.30 17.27 9.35
CA MET A 42 -13.21 18.33 9.81
C MET A 42 -12.51 19.65 10.18
N HIS A 43 -11.23 19.61 10.55
CA HIS A 43 -10.50 20.76 11.10
C HIS A 43 -9.14 20.93 10.43
N GLU A 44 -9.01 21.91 9.54
CA GLU A 44 -7.77 22.18 8.78
C GLU A 44 -6.55 22.42 9.69
N GLU A 45 -6.71 23.11 10.81
CA GLU A 45 -5.64 23.35 11.78
C GLU A 45 -5.09 22.06 12.40
N SER A 46 -5.92 21.02 12.48
CA SER A 46 -5.56 19.77 13.14
C SER A 46 -4.61 18.92 12.30
N ALA A 47 -4.53 19.11 10.98
CA ALA A 47 -3.51 18.49 10.14
C ALA A 47 -2.09 18.90 10.58
N LYS A 48 -1.89 20.19 10.92
CA LYS A 48 -0.61 20.72 11.42
C LYS A 48 -0.28 20.19 12.82
N GLU A 49 -1.29 20.04 13.68
CA GLU A 49 -1.09 19.40 14.98
C GLU A 49 -0.73 17.92 14.84
N ALA A 50 -1.41 17.20 13.95
CA ALA A 50 -1.19 15.78 13.72
C ALA A 50 0.22 15.51 13.23
N ILE A 51 0.67 16.23 12.19
CA ILE A 51 2.01 16.02 11.64
C ILE A 51 3.10 16.32 12.68
N LYS A 52 2.89 17.30 13.57
CA LYS A 52 3.84 17.63 14.64
C LYS A 52 4.00 16.47 15.62
N VAL A 53 2.91 15.82 16.03
CA VAL A 53 2.97 14.66 16.93
C VAL A 53 3.58 13.46 16.19
N ILE A 54 3.19 13.22 14.94
CA ILE A 54 3.74 12.13 14.10
C ILE A 54 5.26 12.26 13.97
N ARG A 55 5.78 13.46 13.67
CA ARG A 55 7.24 13.72 13.59
C ARG A 55 7.95 13.36 14.89
N LYS A 56 7.41 13.81 16.03
CA LYS A 56 7.93 13.47 17.37
C LYS A 56 7.95 11.96 17.59
N ARG A 57 6.89 11.25 17.17
CA ARG A 57 6.78 9.80 17.31
C ARG A 57 7.78 9.04 16.43
N LEU A 58 7.98 9.46 15.18
CA LEU A 58 8.99 8.88 14.27
C LEU A 58 10.42 9.02 14.80
N GLN A 59 10.70 10.07 15.57
CA GLN A 59 12.00 10.32 16.20
C GLN A 59 12.20 9.61 17.55
N THR A 60 11.25 8.75 17.97
CA THR A 60 11.34 8.03 19.25
C THR A 60 12.53 7.05 19.23
N ASN A 61 13.27 7.00 20.34
CA ASN A 61 14.41 6.09 20.46
C ASN A 61 13.94 4.61 20.38
N PRO A 62 14.51 3.78 19.48
CA PRO A 62 14.05 2.42 19.23
C PRO A 62 14.27 1.41 20.39
N VAL A 63 15.07 1.74 21.41
CA VAL A 63 15.57 0.77 22.42
C VAL A 63 14.48 0.15 23.32
N THR A 64 13.37 0.85 23.61
CA THR A 64 12.25 0.29 24.40
C THR A 64 10.89 0.62 23.77
N ASN A 65 10.25 -0.36 23.14
CA ASN A 65 8.97 -0.23 22.41
C ASN A 65 8.94 0.87 21.32
N GLY A 66 10.09 1.45 20.98
CA GLY A 66 10.21 2.50 19.99
C GLY A 66 9.87 2.01 18.59
N TRP A 67 10.28 0.79 18.23
CA TRP A 67 9.89 0.19 16.94
C TRP A 67 8.38 -0.06 16.84
N ARG A 68 7.73 -0.48 17.92
CA ARG A 68 6.26 -0.64 17.93
C ARG A 68 5.58 0.72 17.77
N THR A 69 6.07 1.73 18.49
CA THR A 69 5.61 3.12 18.35
C THR A 69 5.75 3.62 16.91
N ILE A 70 6.91 3.41 16.28
CA ILE A 70 7.16 3.79 14.88
C ILE A 70 6.22 3.03 13.94
N GLY A 71 6.07 1.72 14.10
CA GLY A 71 5.16 0.91 13.27
C GLY A 71 3.71 1.41 13.33
N LEU A 72 3.18 1.63 14.54
CA LEU A 72 1.82 2.18 14.72
C LEU A 72 1.71 3.61 14.17
N THR A 73 2.76 4.41 14.31
CA THR A 73 2.81 5.76 13.73
C THR A 73 2.76 5.74 12.21
N LEU A 74 3.48 4.82 11.57
CA LEU A 74 3.44 4.65 10.11
C LEU A 74 2.05 4.18 9.65
N THR A 75 1.38 3.31 10.40
CA THR A 75 0.00 2.90 10.11
C THR A 75 -1.00 4.06 10.24
N LEU A 76 -0.88 4.89 11.28
CA LEU A 76 -1.70 6.10 11.40
C LEU A 76 -1.42 7.10 10.27
N LEU A 77 -0.14 7.32 9.93
CA LEU A 77 0.28 8.21 8.84
C LEU A 77 -0.27 7.75 7.49
N GLU A 78 -0.25 6.44 7.24
CA GLU A 78 -0.89 5.83 6.09
C GLU A 78 -2.38 6.17 6.11
N ALA A 79 -3.12 5.82 7.16
CA ALA A 79 -4.56 6.13 7.32
C ALA A 79 -4.91 7.60 7.08
N LEU A 80 -4.12 8.53 7.60
CA LEU A 80 -4.35 9.97 7.40
C LEU A 80 -4.12 10.40 5.94
N THR A 81 -3.11 9.85 5.29
CA THR A 81 -2.87 10.11 3.87
C THR A 81 -3.98 9.52 3.00
N LYS A 82 -4.55 8.38 3.43
CA LYS A 82 -5.67 7.67 2.80
C LYS A 82 -6.97 8.50 2.84
N ASN A 83 -7.25 9.14 3.98
CA ASN A 83 -8.60 9.61 4.30
C ASN A 83 -8.76 11.13 4.35
N CYS A 84 -7.69 11.91 4.53
CA CYS A 84 -7.80 13.34 4.87
C CYS A 84 -7.56 14.30 3.70
N GLY A 85 -7.25 13.78 2.51
CA GLY A 85 -7.09 14.57 1.28
C GLY A 85 -6.01 15.65 1.36
N LYS A 86 -6.16 16.68 0.49
CA LYS A 86 -5.10 17.67 0.20
C LYS A 86 -4.61 18.43 1.44
N VAL A 87 -5.48 18.67 2.43
CA VAL A 87 -5.11 19.40 3.66
C VAL A 87 -3.99 18.69 4.43
N PHE A 88 -4.01 17.36 4.45
CA PHE A 88 -2.98 16.54 5.07
C PHE A 88 -1.83 16.26 4.10
N HIS A 89 -2.10 16.11 2.80
CA HIS A 89 -1.07 15.93 1.77
C HIS A 89 -0.05 17.08 1.76
N LEU A 90 -0.52 18.32 1.95
CA LEU A 90 0.35 19.49 2.10
C LEU A 90 1.30 19.40 3.32
N GLN A 91 0.91 18.69 4.38
CA GLN A 91 1.78 18.49 5.55
C GLN A 91 2.88 17.46 5.27
N ILE A 92 2.56 16.37 4.56
CA ILE A 92 3.55 15.34 4.21
C ILE A 92 4.49 15.79 3.08
N ALA A 93 4.07 16.74 2.23
CA ALA A 93 4.91 17.35 1.20
C ALA A 93 5.99 18.29 1.76
N GLN A 94 5.98 18.59 3.06
CA GLN A 94 7.00 19.42 3.68
C GLN A 94 8.36 18.71 3.71
N LYS A 95 9.41 19.37 3.18
CA LYS A 95 10.77 18.82 3.11
C LYS A 95 11.29 18.32 4.47
N ASP A 96 10.98 19.02 5.54
CA ASP A 96 11.45 18.63 6.88
C ASP A 96 10.75 17.36 7.38
N PHE A 97 9.48 17.16 7.03
CA PHE A 97 8.78 15.90 7.32
C PHE A 97 9.39 14.73 6.55
N LEU A 98 9.63 14.90 5.24
CA LEU A 98 10.25 13.87 4.39
C LEU A 98 11.65 13.49 4.89
N LYS A 99 12.44 14.48 5.33
CA LYS A 99 13.75 14.24 5.96
C LYS A 99 13.63 13.46 7.26
N ASP A 100 12.68 13.80 8.13
CA ASP A 100 12.44 13.06 9.38
C ASP A 100 12.03 11.62 9.10
N LEU A 101 11.15 11.40 8.10
CA LEU A 101 10.72 10.07 7.69
C LEU A 101 11.91 9.24 7.18
N LYS A 102 12.75 9.83 6.31
CA LYS A 102 13.98 9.18 5.84
C LYS A 102 15.01 8.97 6.94
N ALA A 103 15.08 9.82 7.96
CA ALA A 103 16.01 9.68 9.07
C ALA A 103 15.79 8.36 9.84
N VAL A 104 14.56 7.83 9.85
CA VAL A 104 14.24 6.51 10.41
C VAL A 104 15.04 5.40 9.71
N LEU A 105 15.27 5.52 8.40
CA LEU A 105 16.01 4.56 7.57
C LEU A 105 17.53 4.60 7.75
N THR A 106 18.07 5.50 8.57
CA THR A 106 19.52 5.61 8.71
C THR A 106 20.11 4.33 9.31
N PRO A 107 21.31 3.90 8.86
CA PRO A 107 21.96 2.70 9.40
C PRO A 107 22.18 2.75 10.92
N LYS A 108 22.30 3.96 11.49
CA LYS A 108 22.39 4.19 12.94
C LYS A 108 21.17 3.64 13.69
N ASN A 109 19.98 3.75 13.11
CA ASN A 109 18.76 3.25 13.72
C ASN A 109 18.63 1.74 13.53
N ASN A 110 19.16 1.17 12.44
CA ASN A 110 19.04 -0.25 12.09
C ASN A 110 17.57 -0.76 12.10
N PRO A 111 16.67 -0.14 11.31
CA PRO A 111 15.28 -0.56 11.21
C PRO A 111 15.13 -1.97 10.62
N SER A 112 14.07 -2.68 11.02
CA SER A 112 13.71 -3.96 10.40
C SER A 112 13.32 -3.77 8.93
N ILE A 113 13.48 -4.83 8.13
CA ILE A 113 13.14 -4.84 6.70
C ILE A 113 11.70 -4.36 6.47
N ALA A 114 10.74 -4.85 7.26
CA ALA A 114 9.34 -4.45 7.17
C ALA A 114 9.12 -2.93 7.36
N ILE A 115 9.87 -2.28 8.25
CA ILE A 115 9.79 -0.83 8.43
C ILE A 115 10.43 -0.10 7.25
N GLN A 116 11.55 -0.62 6.73
CA GLN A 116 12.20 -0.05 5.56
C GLN A 116 11.28 -0.10 4.34
N GLU A 117 10.75 -1.27 4.01
CA GLU A 117 9.81 -1.48 2.91
C GLU A 117 8.57 -0.61 3.04
N LYS A 118 7.98 -0.52 4.24
CA LYS A 118 6.80 0.32 4.48
C LYS A 118 7.08 1.80 4.20
N ILE A 119 8.18 2.36 4.73
CA ILE A 119 8.52 3.77 4.51
C ILE A 119 8.81 4.05 3.03
N LEU A 120 9.60 3.20 2.40
CA LEU A 120 9.99 3.36 1.00
C LEU A 120 8.79 3.22 0.06
N GLY A 121 7.94 2.23 0.31
CA GLY A 121 6.67 2.03 -0.39
C GLY A 121 5.77 3.26 -0.27
N MET A 122 5.58 3.80 0.93
CA MET A 122 4.80 5.04 1.12
C MET A 122 5.36 6.21 0.32
N ILE A 123 6.67 6.47 0.38
CA ILE A 123 7.31 7.56 -0.39
C ILE A 123 7.10 7.36 -1.90
N GLN A 124 7.26 6.14 -2.40
CA GLN A 124 7.06 5.81 -3.81
C GLN A 124 5.61 6.00 -4.26
N THR A 125 4.65 5.49 -3.48
CA THR A 125 3.21 5.65 -3.75
C THR A 125 2.83 7.13 -3.81
N TRP A 126 3.31 7.93 -2.85
CA TRP A 126 3.03 9.36 -2.83
C TRP A 126 3.69 10.11 -3.98
N ALA A 127 4.93 9.77 -4.32
CA ALA A 127 5.61 10.36 -5.46
C ALA A 127 4.85 10.13 -6.77
N LEU A 128 4.30 8.92 -6.97
CA LEU A 128 3.47 8.62 -8.13
C LEU A 128 2.12 9.37 -8.08
N ALA A 129 1.45 9.36 -6.93
CA ALA A 129 0.13 9.96 -6.77
C ALA A 129 0.14 11.50 -6.87
N PHE A 130 1.25 12.14 -6.52
CA PHE A 130 1.35 13.60 -6.40
C PHE A 130 2.13 14.27 -7.52
N ARG A 131 2.68 13.52 -8.49
CA ARG A 131 3.56 14.05 -9.54
C ARG A 131 2.92 15.12 -10.42
N ASP A 132 1.58 15.09 -10.56
CA ASP A 132 0.84 16.00 -11.43
C ASP A 132 0.28 17.22 -10.67
N ASP A 133 0.44 17.28 -9.33
CA ASP A 133 0.02 18.41 -8.50
C ASP A 133 1.24 19.31 -8.15
N PRO A 134 1.30 20.56 -8.67
CA PRO A 134 2.41 21.48 -8.40
C PRO A 134 2.64 21.79 -6.91
N ASP A 135 1.60 21.72 -6.07
CA ASP A 135 1.72 21.97 -4.63
C ASP A 135 2.39 20.80 -3.90
N LEU A 136 2.39 19.61 -4.51
CA LEU A 136 2.84 18.36 -3.91
C LEU A 136 4.07 17.74 -4.62
N ILE A 137 4.52 18.33 -5.73
CA ILE A 137 5.69 17.92 -6.54
C ILE A 137 6.97 17.70 -5.71
N THR A 138 7.07 18.33 -4.54
CA THR A 138 8.21 18.14 -3.61
C THR A 138 8.39 16.67 -3.21
N VAL A 139 7.32 15.88 -3.14
CA VAL A 139 7.41 14.45 -2.78
C VAL A 139 8.06 13.65 -3.91
N GLU A 140 7.70 13.93 -5.17
CA GLU A 140 8.32 13.29 -6.33
C GLU A 140 9.81 13.64 -6.41
N GLN A 141 10.15 14.92 -6.25
CA GLN A 141 11.56 15.38 -6.23
C GLN A 141 12.36 14.64 -5.15
N PHE A 142 11.80 14.53 -3.95
CA PHE A 142 12.44 13.83 -2.85
C PHE A 142 12.62 12.33 -3.12
N TYR A 143 11.64 11.68 -3.75
CA TYR A 143 11.76 10.28 -4.19
C TYR A 143 12.91 10.10 -5.19
N GLN A 144 13.02 10.97 -6.20
CA GLN A 144 14.14 10.92 -7.15
C GLN A 144 15.49 11.17 -6.49
N GLU A 145 15.56 12.12 -5.55
CA GLU A 145 16.77 12.36 -4.74
C GLU A 145 17.17 11.11 -3.93
N CYS A 146 16.20 10.38 -3.38
CA CYS A 146 16.47 9.15 -2.64
C CYS A 146 17.03 8.05 -3.54
N LYS A 147 16.49 7.89 -4.74
CA LYS A 147 17.02 6.93 -5.74
C LYS A 147 18.44 7.28 -6.16
N GLN A 148 18.73 8.57 -6.38
CA GLN A 148 20.08 9.03 -6.72
C GLN A 148 21.09 8.78 -5.59
N GLN A 149 20.63 8.77 -4.34
CA GLN A 149 21.43 8.43 -3.18
C GLN A 149 21.57 6.91 -2.93
N GLY A 150 21.03 6.07 -3.83
CA GLY A 150 21.15 4.62 -3.77
C GLY A 150 20.15 3.93 -2.84
N LEU A 151 19.06 4.59 -2.45
CA LEU A 151 17.97 3.89 -1.75
C LEU A 151 17.22 3.01 -2.76
N GLU A 152 17.19 1.70 -2.49
CA GLU A 152 16.45 0.74 -3.30
C GLU A 152 14.99 0.72 -2.86
N PHE A 153 14.11 1.12 -3.77
CA PHE A 153 12.67 1.11 -3.54
C PHE A 153 12.07 -0.25 -3.91
N PRO A 154 10.96 -0.66 -3.26
CA PRO A 154 10.27 -1.89 -3.63
C PRO A 154 9.89 -1.88 -5.12
N PRO A 155 9.78 -3.06 -5.75
CA PRO A 155 9.32 -3.15 -7.14
C PRO A 155 8.01 -2.37 -7.27
N ALA A 156 7.95 -1.46 -8.25
CA ALA A 156 6.66 -0.89 -8.61
C ALA A 156 5.75 -2.05 -9.00
N GLU A 157 4.59 -2.17 -8.35
CA GLU A 157 3.60 -3.12 -8.82
C GLU A 157 3.28 -2.81 -10.28
N PRO A 158 3.23 -3.82 -11.16
CA PRO A 158 3.16 -3.59 -12.58
C PRO A 158 1.90 -2.81 -12.94
N GLU A 159 2.11 -1.56 -13.32
CA GLU A 159 1.16 -0.72 -14.03
C GLU A 159 0.81 -1.45 -15.34
N ASN A 160 -0.26 -2.23 -15.36
CA ASN A 160 -0.77 -2.86 -16.58
C ASN A 160 -1.36 -1.76 -17.48
N THR A 161 -0.47 -1.04 -18.15
CA THR A 161 -0.82 -0.11 -19.22
C THR A 161 -1.53 -0.91 -20.32
N ILE A 162 -2.85 -0.81 -20.39
CA ILE A 162 -3.61 -1.27 -21.54
C ILE A 162 -3.24 -0.34 -22.70
N LYS A 163 -2.23 -0.73 -23.49
CA LYS A 163 -2.12 -0.25 -24.86
C LYS A 163 -3.30 -0.84 -25.60
N ALA A 164 -4.34 -0.03 -25.82
CA ALA A 164 -5.45 -0.36 -26.68
C ALA A 164 -4.93 -0.61 -28.11
N ALA A 165 -4.58 -1.85 -28.41
CA ALA A 165 -4.41 -2.32 -29.77
C ALA A 165 -5.81 -2.61 -30.33
N VAL A 166 -6.34 -1.65 -31.08
CA VAL A 166 -7.52 -1.85 -31.92
C VAL A 166 -7.18 -2.90 -32.98
N PRO A 167 -7.84 -4.07 -33.05
CA PRO A 167 -7.64 -4.97 -34.17
C PRO A 167 -8.61 -4.56 -35.28
N ALA A 168 -8.04 -4.06 -36.38
CA ALA A 168 -8.73 -3.92 -37.64
C ALA A 168 -9.12 -5.31 -38.21
N THR A 169 -10.36 -5.38 -38.69
CA THR A 169 -10.85 -6.20 -39.83
C THR A 169 -10.52 -7.70 -39.84
N GLY A 170 -11.55 -8.52 -39.60
CA GLY A 170 -11.55 -9.95 -39.91
C GLY A 170 -11.92 -10.23 -41.37
N THR A 171 -11.10 -11.03 -42.05
CA THR A 171 -11.49 -11.85 -43.20
C THR A 171 -11.04 -13.30 -42.96
N VAL A 172 -12.01 -14.11 -42.53
CA VAL A 172 -12.40 -15.44 -43.04
C VAL A 172 -11.32 -16.52 -43.38
N GLU A 173 -11.57 -17.70 -42.78
CA GLU A 173 -11.32 -19.11 -43.24
C GLU A 173 -10.07 -19.93 -42.82
N ARG A 174 -10.29 -20.76 -41.78
CA ARG A 174 -10.29 -22.26 -41.70
C ARG A 174 -9.16 -23.16 -42.28
N PRO A 175 -9.01 -24.39 -41.71
CA PRO A 175 -7.74 -25.07 -41.46
C PRO A 175 -7.58 -26.38 -42.27
N MET A 176 -6.41 -27.03 -42.22
CA MET A 176 -6.34 -28.50 -42.29
C MET A 176 -5.01 -29.11 -41.79
N GLN A 177 -5.15 -30.32 -41.25
CA GLN A 177 -4.20 -31.18 -40.55
C GLN A 177 -3.40 -32.09 -41.50
N TYR A 178 -2.19 -32.52 -41.08
CA TYR A 178 -1.68 -33.91 -41.23
C TYR A 178 -0.41 -34.04 -40.34
N SER A 179 -0.32 -34.88 -39.30
CA SER A 179 -0.26 -36.34 -39.16
C SER A 179 1.14 -37.00 -39.35
N ARG A 180 1.58 -37.64 -38.24
CA ARG A 180 2.26 -38.95 -38.08
C ARG A 180 3.72 -39.23 -38.53
N SER A 181 4.58 -39.34 -37.51
CA SER A 181 5.27 -40.55 -36.98
C SER A 181 6.55 -41.18 -37.60
N MET A 182 7.50 -41.43 -36.66
CA MET A 182 8.37 -42.60 -36.42
C MET A 182 9.73 -42.76 -37.16
N SER A 183 10.82 -42.90 -36.37
CA SER A 183 11.89 -43.93 -36.47
C SER A 183 12.93 -43.81 -35.32
N GLN A 184 13.30 -44.94 -34.69
CA GLN A 184 14.34 -45.17 -33.64
C GLN A 184 15.67 -45.71 -34.29
N PRO A 185 16.72 -46.28 -33.61
CA PRO A 185 17.37 -46.10 -32.27
C PRO A 185 18.95 -46.06 -32.22
N ALA A 186 19.53 -45.50 -31.12
CA ALA A 186 20.74 -45.86 -30.30
C ALA A 186 22.18 -46.04 -30.89
N PRO A 187 23.30 -46.17 -30.09
CA PRO A 187 23.63 -45.74 -28.70
C PRO A 187 25.01 -45.00 -28.55
N GLY A 188 25.32 -44.42 -27.38
CA GLY A 188 26.70 -44.02 -27.02
C GLY A 188 26.83 -43.03 -25.84
N THR A 189 27.46 -43.49 -24.75
CA THR A 189 27.66 -42.87 -23.42
C THR A 189 28.59 -41.65 -23.38
N THR A 190 28.33 -40.66 -22.50
CA THR A 190 29.13 -40.31 -21.29
C THR A 190 28.59 -39.02 -20.61
N HIS A 191 28.52 -39.10 -19.28
CA HIS A 191 28.01 -38.12 -18.31
C HIS A 191 28.81 -36.80 -18.23
N ARG A 192 28.14 -35.65 -18.23
CA ARG A 192 28.41 -34.54 -17.26
C ARG A 192 27.22 -33.57 -17.20
N GLN A 193 26.89 -33.19 -15.96
CA GLN A 193 25.67 -32.52 -15.54
C GLN A 193 25.56 -31.08 -16.08
N ASP A 194 24.48 -30.83 -16.81
CA ASP A 194 23.89 -29.52 -17.01
C ASP A 194 22.67 -29.45 -16.09
N ARG A 195 22.67 -28.56 -15.09
CA ARG A 195 21.55 -28.36 -14.17
C ARG A 195 20.78 -27.12 -14.64
N SER A 196 19.70 -27.43 -15.35
CA SER A 196 18.71 -26.49 -15.85
C SER A 196 18.07 -25.65 -14.74
N LEU A 197 17.83 -24.39 -15.07
CA LEU A 197 16.96 -23.44 -14.40
C LEU A 197 15.51 -23.91 -14.48
N SER A 198 14.93 -24.35 -13.36
CA SER A 198 13.48 -24.46 -13.17
C SER A 198 13.19 -24.96 -11.75
N ASP A 199 13.21 -24.08 -10.73
CA ASP A 199 12.64 -24.43 -9.41
C ASP A 199 12.37 -23.24 -8.46
N VAL A 200 12.02 -22.05 -8.97
CA VAL A 200 11.71 -20.88 -8.12
C VAL A 200 10.21 -20.56 -8.05
N SER A 201 9.37 -21.13 -8.93
CA SER A 201 7.92 -20.86 -8.90
C SER A 201 7.14 -21.75 -7.92
N SER A 202 7.77 -22.80 -7.37
CA SER A 202 7.12 -23.82 -6.55
C SER A 202 7.10 -23.48 -5.06
N GLN A 203 7.83 -22.44 -4.62
CA GLN A 203 8.00 -22.13 -3.18
C GLN A 203 7.10 -20.98 -2.68
N GLN A 204 6.66 -20.06 -3.54
CA GLN A 204 5.73 -19.00 -3.14
C GLN A 204 4.29 -19.51 -2.91
N ALA A 205 3.82 -20.47 -3.73
CA ALA A 205 2.48 -21.05 -3.58
C ALA A 205 2.30 -21.88 -2.28
N VAL A 206 3.40 -22.41 -1.71
CA VAL A 206 3.34 -23.20 -0.47
C VAL A 206 3.22 -22.30 0.77
N GLN A 207 3.69 -21.07 0.69
CA GLN A 207 3.74 -20.16 1.84
C GLN A 207 2.38 -19.49 2.09
N GLU A 208 1.63 -19.10 1.05
CA GLU A 208 0.25 -18.62 1.17
C GLU A 208 -0.71 -19.71 1.68
N HIS A 209 -0.56 -20.94 1.20
CA HIS A 209 -1.37 -22.08 1.63
C HIS A 209 -1.16 -22.50 3.09
N THR A 210 -0.04 -22.11 3.71
CA THR A 210 0.28 -22.46 5.10
C THR A 210 -0.38 -21.52 6.11
N VAL A 211 -0.60 -20.25 5.75
CA VAL A 211 -1.18 -19.23 6.65
C VAL A 211 -2.69 -19.41 6.80
N LEU A 212 -3.39 -19.74 5.71
CA LEU A 212 -4.85 -19.95 5.71
C LEU A 212 -5.27 -21.22 6.47
N ARG A 213 -4.36 -22.19 6.62
CA ARG A 213 -4.59 -23.44 7.38
C ARG A 213 -4.56 -23.27 8.90
N GLN A 214 -4.18 -22.10 9.42
CA GLN A 214 -4.06 -21.82 10.85
C GLN A 214 -5.24 -21.00 11.41
N MET A 215 -6.16 -20.54 10.57
CA MET A 215 -7.30 -19.70 10.99
C MET A 215 -8.47 -20.56 11.46
N THR A 216 -9.18 -20.10 12.51
CA THR A 216 -10.35 -20.83 12.99
C THR A 216 -11.51 -20.69 12.00
N PRO A 217 -12.46 -21.65 11.96
CA PRO A 217 -13.63 -21.59 11.07
C PRO A 217 -14.42 -20.28 11.20
N GLU A 218 -14.48 -19.71 12.41
CA GLU A 218 -15.16 -18.44 12.68
C GLU A 218 -14.42 -17.24 12.07
N GLN A 219 -13.08 -17.27 12.06
CA GLN A 219 -12.28 -16.22 11.42
C GLN A 219 -12.44 -16.27 9.89
N ILE A 220 -12.50 -17.48 9.31
CA ILE A 220 -12.75 -17.67 7.88
C ILE A 220 -14.17 -17.20 7.52
N ALA A 221 -15.17 -17.53 8.33
CA ALA A 221 -16.56 -17.07 8.11
C ALA A 221 -16.69 -15.54 8.21
N LYS A 222 -15.97 -14.92 9.16
CA LYS A 222 -15.94 -13.46 9.29
C LYS A 222 -15.29 -12.80 8.08
N LEU A 223 -14.16 -13.32 7.61
CA LEU A 223 -13.51 -12.82 6.40
C LEU A 223 -14.40 -12.96 5.16
N ARG A 224 -15.13 -14.07 5.02
CA ARG A 224 -16.10 -14.25 3.93
C ARG A 224 -17.23 -13.23 3.98
N SER A 225 -17.75 -12.94 5.17
CA SER A 225 -18.77 -11.91 5.37
C SER A 225 -18.27 -10.50 5.04
N GLU A 226 -17.06 -10.16 5.48
CA GLU A 226 -16.43 -8.87 5.14
C GLU A 226 -16.16 -8.76 3.64
N LEU A 227 -15.75 -9.86 2.99
CA LEU A 227 -15.54 -9.90 1.54
C LEU A 227 -16.84 -9.72 0.76
N ASP A 228 -17.95 -10.32 1.21
CA ASP A 228 -19.27 -10.16 0.61
C ASP A 228 -19.77 -8.71 0.68
N VAL A 229 -19.54 -8.05 1.83
CA VAL A 229 -19.82 -6.62 1.99
C VAL A 229 -18.97 -5.77 1.04
N VAL A 230 -17.68 -6.10 0.90
CA VAL A 230 -16.77 -5.39 -0.02
C VAL A 230 -17.18 -5.62 -1.48
N GLN A 231 -17.51 -6.85 -1.88
CA GLN A 231 -18.00 -7.17 -3.22
C GLN A 231 -19.30 -6.44 -3.54
N THR A 232 -20.23 -6.41 -2.59
CA THR A 232 -21.48 -5.65 -2.72
C THR A 232 -21.20 -4.15 -2.87
N ASN A 233 -20.31 -3.58 -2.05
CA ASN A 233 -19.91 -2.19 -2.17
C ASN A 233 -19.29 -1.90 -3.54
N VAL A 234 -18.39 -2.77 -4.02
CA VAL A 234 -17.75 -2.66 -5.34
C VAL A 234 -18.79 -2.74 -6.46
N GLN A 235 -19.77 -3.63 -6.36
CA GLN A 235 -20.86 -3.73 -7.34
C GLN A 235 -21.70 -2.45 -7.36
N VAL A 236 -22.06 -1.92 -6.19
CA VAL A 236 -22.82 -0.65 -6.09
C VAL A 236 -22.02 0.53 -6.65
N PHE A 237 -20.70 0.58 -6.41
CA PHE A 237 -19.83 1.57 -7.05
C PHE A 237 -19.74 1.37 -8.56
N GLY A 238 -19.70 0.13 -9.04
CA GLY A 238 -19.76 -0.19 -10.47
C GLY A 238 -21.06 0.26 -11.12
N GLU A 239 -22.19 0.07 -10.45
CA GLU A 239 -23.50 0.55 -10.91
C GLU A 239 -23.58 2.08 -10.88
N MET A 240 -23.03 2.75 -9.86
CA MET A 240 -22.88 4.21 -9.85
C MET A 240 -22.04 4.71 -11.02
N LEU A 241 -20.94 4.02 -11.35
CA LEU A 241 -20.09 4.34 -12.50
C LEU A 241 -20.83 4.18 -13.84
N VAL A 242 -21.76 3.24 -13.96
CA VAL A 242 -22.60 3.06 -15.15
C VAL A 242 -23.62 4.20 -15.31
N THR A 243 -24.00 4.85 -14.20
CA THR A 243 -24.90 6.03 -14.24
C THR A 243 -24.19 7.34 -14.58
N LEU A 244 -22.86 7.38 -14.59
CA LEU A 244 -22.09 8.55 -15.01
C LEU A 244 -22.07 8.64 -16.53
N GLN A 245 -22.50 9.79 -17.07
CA GLN A 245 -22.36 10.08 -18.50
C GLN A 245 -20.95 10.61 -18.78
N PRO A 246 -20.20 9.98 -19.71
CA PRO A 246 -18.88 10.47 -20.09
C PRO A 246 -18.96 11.93 -20.56
N GLY A 247 -18.34 12.84 -19.79
CA GLY A 247 -18.29 14.28 -20.10
C GLY A 247 -19.22 15.18 -19.28
N GLU A 248 -20.11 14.64 -18.44
CA GLU A 248 -20.90 15.39 -17.45
C GLU A 248 -20.52 15.03 -16.00
N GLU A 249 -19.28 14.60 -15.79
CA GLU A 249 -18.80 14.18 -14.48
C GLU A 249 -18.45 15.40 -13.63
N HIS A 250 -18.97 15.46 -12.41
CA HIS A 250 -18.63 16.52 -11.49
C HIS A 250 -17.16 16.36 -11.04
N PRO A 251 -16.33 17.43 -11.02
CA PRO A 251 -14.90 17.32 -10.73
C PRO A 251 -14.57 16.62 -9.40
N LEU A 252 -15.44 16.77 -8.40
CA LEU A 252 -15.29 16.14 -7.09
C LEU A 252 -15.50 14.61 -7.11
N ASP A 253 -16.26 14.08 -8.06
CA ASP A 253 -16.54 12.65 -8.19
C ASP A 253 -15.35 11.93 -8.84
N LEU A 254 -14.71 12.58 -9.81
CA LEU A 254 -13.48 12.12 -10.46
C LEU A 254 -12.29 12.08 -9.50
N ASP A 255 -12.11 13.11 -8.67
CA ASP A 255 -11.06 13.13 -7.64
C ASP A 255 -11.30 12.02 -6.60
N LEU A 256 -12.54 11.77 -6.20
CA LEU A 256 -12.88 10.70 -5.25
C LEU A 256 -12.67 9.30 -5.83
N LEU A 257 -12.93 9.10 -7.12
CA LEU A 257 -12.73 7.84 -7.83
C LEU A 257 -11.26 7.56 -8.12
N LEU A 258 -10.50 8.55 -8.59
CA LEU A 258 -9.07 8.44 -8.81
C LEU A 258 -8.35 8.16 -7.48
N VAL A 259 -8.66 8.90 -6.42
CA VAL A 259 -8.04 8.68 -5.10
C VAL A 259 -8.44 7.35 -4.47
N LYS A 260 -9.56 6.71 -4.85
CA LYS A 260 -9.93 5.39 -4.31
C LYS A 260 -9.38 4.23 -5.15
N ILE A 261 -9.41 4.34 -6.48
CA ILE A 261 -8.92 3.30 -7.41
C ILE A 261 -7.40 3.19 -7.37
N PHE A 262 -6.67 4.31 -7.26
CA PHE A 262 -5.20 4.29 -7.14
C PHE A 262 -4.69 3.78 -5.79
N TYR A 263 -5.60 3.49 -4.86
CA TYR A 263 -5.26 3.49 -3.45
C TYR A 263 -5.77 2.26 -2.68
N TYR A 264 -6.78 1.60 -3.24
CA TYR A 264 -7.11 0.22 -2.99
C TYR A 264 -6.89 -0.53 -4.31
N ASN A 265 -5.69 -1.10 -4.47
CA ASN A 265 -5.33 -1.98 -5.57
C ASN A 265 -6.50 -2.94 -5.90
N PHE A 266 -7.18 -2.67 -7.01
CA PHE A 266 -8.27 -3.53 -7.52
C PHE A 266 -7.79 -4.97 -7.75
N GLN A 267 -6.49 -5.12 -8.02
CA GLN A 267 -5.85 -6.40 -8.25
C GLN A 267 -5.68 -7.26 -6.97
N ASP A 268 -5.51 -6.63 -5.80
CA ASP A 268 -5.32 -7.36 -4.54
C ASP A 268 -6.60 -8.07 -4.07
N LEU A 269 -7.76 -7.46 -4.32
CA LEU A 269 -9.07 -8.07 -4.01
C LEU A 269 -9.42 -9.21 -4.98
N ILE A 270 -9.05 -9.10 -6.26
CA ILE A 270 -9.24 -10.16 -7.25
C ILE A 270 -8.32 -11.34 -6.96
N ASN A 271 -7.05 -11.07 -6.66
CA ASN A 271 -6.06 -12.09 -6.32
C ASN A 271 -6.44 -12.83 -5.02
N LEU A 272 -7.03 -12.14 -4.04
CA LEU A 272 -7.51 -12.75 -2.79
C LEU A 272 -8.76 -13.62 -3.02
N SER A 273 -9.67 -13.20 -3.91
CA SER A 273 -10.84 -14.01 -4.31
C SER A 273 -10.41 -15.31 -4.98
N ASP A 274 -9.52 -15.22 -5.97
CA ASP A 274 -9.01 -16.38 -6.73
C ASP A 274 -8.22 -17.35 -5.85
N SER A 275 -7.50 -16.85 -4.83
CA SER A 275 -6.77 -17.69 -3.88
C SER A 275 -7.69 -18.41 -2.87
N LEU A 276 -8.86 -17.84 -2.54
CA LEU A 276 -9.84 -18.49 -1.67
C LEU A 276 -10.63 -19.58 -2.41
N ASP A 277 -10.97 -19.37 -3.68
CA ASP A 277 -11.68 -20.36 -4.51
C ASP A 277 -10.83 -21.61 -4.80
N ARG A 278 -9.49 -21.50 -4.73
CA ARG A 278 -8.56 -22.62 -4.87
C ARG A 278 -8.41 -23.49 -3.61
N ILE A 279 -8.93 -23.05 -2.47
CA ILE A 279 -8.88 -23.84 -1.22
C ILE A 279 -10.03 -24.83 -1.11
N ASP A 280 -11.15 -24.56 -1.78
CA ASP A 280 -12.36 -25.39 -1.75
C ASP A 280 -12.43 -26.45 -2.88
N ASN A 281 -11.33 -26.66 -3.63
CA ASN A 281 -11.20 -27.65 -4.72
C ASN A 281 -9.96 -28.54 -4.53
#